data_AF-A0A1I6IJH9-F1
#
_entry.id   AF-A0A1I6IJH9-F1
#
_cell.length_a   1.000
_cell.length_b   1.000
_cell.length_c   1.000
_cell.angle_alpha   90.00
_cell.angle_beta   90.00
_cell.angle_gamma   90.00
#
_symmetry.space_group_name_H-M   'P 1'
#
loop_
_entity.id
_entity.type
_entity.pdbx_description
1 polymer ?
#
loop_
_entity_poly.entity_id
_entity_poly.type
_entity_poly.pdbx_seq_one_letter_code
_entity_poly.pdbx_strand_id
1 'polypeptide(L)'
;MSVDDVGPSVIELERGESRVFRTSEDDLSNTLVVPNGGSVRIVVDSGGRWTNVGIERGVNARAGGVGHVFAVMVPKGERFVLDGFYTGGTTSGGSNDAGGHAFAFTAIDHAGRATFRNGFVTDWYQPFYCSNSGNPPHRNDRHAGYGGDVHLQNVYAEKFAHTAFRLGTDGSTCVDCVAAKPYTKAGPARSGWAFFNKPRYERLQFATRITSGSRHGRARPHLVDCRGVGGRMAPKDYTGDPPKEGADLRVPRGVPTSARAAARGRRK
;
A
#
# COMPACT_ATOMS: atom_id res chain seq x y z
N MET A 1 -8.63 2.69 -39.09
CA MET A 1 -8.66 1.34 -38.49
C MET A 1 -8.52 1.52 -37.00
N SER A 2 -9.63 1.39 -36.28
CA SER A 2 -9.68 1.47 -34.82
C SER A 2 -8.95 0.27 -34.25
N VAL A 3 -7.96 0.51 -33.41
CA VAL A 3 -7.39 -0.51 -32.53
C VAL A 3 -8.56 -1.01 -31.67
N ASP A 4 -8.89 -2.28 -31.76
CA ASP A 4 -9.97 -2.90 -31.01
C ASP A 4 -9.84 -2.51 -29.52
N ASP A 5 -10.88 -1.86 -28.97
CA ASP A 5 -11.06 -1.62 -27.54
C ASP A 5 -11.40 -2.97 -26.88
N VAL A 6 -10.45 -3.91 -26.90
CA VAL A 6 -10.55 -5.15 -26.14
C VAL A 6 -10.59 -4.73 -24.68
N GLY A 7 -11.76 -4.87 -24.08
CA GLY A 7 -11.98 -4.54 -22.68
C GLY A 7 -11.02 -5.30 -21.76
N PRO A 8 -10.91 -4.87 -20.49
CA PRO A 8 -10.05 -5.55 -19.55
C PRO A 8 -10.52 -7.00 -19.35
N SER A 9 -9.58 -7.91 -19.10
CA SER A 9 -9.91 -9.25 -18.60
C SER A 9 -10.72 -9.09 -17.31
N VAL A 10 -11.82 -9.82 -17.17
CA VAL A 10 -12.67 -9.76 -15.98
C VAL A 10 -12.59 -11.07 -15.22
N ILE A 11 -12.26 -10.97 -13.93
CA ILE A 11 -12.30 -12.08 -12.99
C ILE A 11 -13.42 -11.79 -12.00
N GLU A 12 -14.54 -12.47 -12.17
CA GLU A 12 -15.64 -12.42 -11.21
C GLU A 12 -15.48 -13.58 -10.23
N LEU A 13 -15.62 -13.28 -8.94
CA LEU A 13 -15.64 -14.29 -7.90
C LEU A 13 -17.04 -14.40 -7.32
N GLU A 14 -17.36 -15.58 -6.80
CA GLU A 14 -18.55 -15.81 -5.99
C GLU A 14 -18.29 -15.57 -4.49
N ARG A 15 -19.38 -15.38 -3.74
CA ARG A 15 -19.27 -15.20 -2.28
C ARG A 15 -18.67 -16.46 -1.64
N GLY A 16 -17.56 -16.29 -0.93
CA GLY A 16 -16.85 -17.40 -0.27
C GLY A 16 -15.84 -18.12 -1.17
N GLU A 17 -15.87 -17.88 -2.49
CA GLU A 17 -14.79 -18.31 -3.38
C GLU A 17 -13.47 -17.65 -2.95
N SER A 18 -12.37 -18.37 -3.12
CA SER A 18 -11.04 -17.85 -2.82
C SER A 18 -10.11 -18.13 -3.99
N ARG A 19 -9.44 -17.09 -4.49
CA ARG A 19 -8.41 -17.22 -5.53
C ARG A 19 -7.08 -16.67 -5.07
N VAL A 20 -6.02 -17.38 -5.46
CA VAL A 20 -4.63 -17.03 -5.21
C VAL A 20 -3.95 -16.88 -6.56
N PHE A 21 -3.29 -15.74 -6.76
CA PHE A 21 -2.42 -15.49 -7.90
C PHE A 21 -0.98 -15.36 -7.41
N ARG A 22 -0.02 -15.76 -8.24
CA ARG A 22 1.42 -15.63 -7.99
C ARG A 22 2.06 -14.86 -9.13
N THR A 23 2.96 -13.93 -8.83
CA THR A 23 3.68 -13.21 -9.89
C THR A 23 4.62 -14.10 -10.71
N SER A 24 4.98 -15.27 -10.17
CA SER A 24 5.77 -16.29 -10.86
C SER A 24 4.97 -17.10 -11.89
N GLU A 25 3.63 -17.12 -11.78
CA GLU A 25 2.74 -18.00 -12.56
C GLU A 25 1.72 -17.20 -13.39
N ASP A 26 1.30 -16.03 -12.91
CA ASP A 26 0.18 -15.26 -13.46
C ASP A 26 0.61 -13.88 -13.99
N ASP A 27 -0.23 -13.32 -14.87
CA ASP A 27 -0.19 -11.90 -15.23
C ASP A 27 -1.59 -11.30 -15.13
N LEU A 28 -1.77 -10.39 -14.17
CA LEU A 28 -3.03 -9.66 -13.98
C LEU A 28 -3.06 -8.32 -14.71
N SER A 29 -2.15 -8.09 -15.67
CA SER A 29 -2.16 -6.85 -16.44
C SER A 29 -3.50 -6.66 -17.17
N ASN A 30 -4.00 -5.42 -17.17
CA ASN A 30 -5.29 -5.04 -17.77
C ASN A 30 -6.48 -5.87 -17.25
N THR A 31 -6.48 -6.18 -15.95
CA THR A 31 -7.50 -7.03 -15.33
C THR A 31 -8.38 -6.25 -14.36
N LEU A 32 -9.68 -6.51 -14.42
CA LEU A 32 -10.68 -6.13 -13.44
C LEU A 32 -11.08 -7.35 -12.61
N VAL A 33 -10.87 -7.29 -11.30
CA VAL A 33 -11.35 -8.28 -10.35
C VAL A 33 -12.61 -7.75 -9.67
N VAL A 34 -13.70 -8.53 -9.72
CA VAL A 34 -14.98 -8.26 -9.07
C VAL A 34 -15.18 -9.29 -7.96
N PRO A 35 -14.85 -8.96 -6.68
CA PRO A 35 -14.76 -9.99 -5.65
C PRO A 35 -16.12 -10.54 -5.17
N ASN A 36 -17.20 -9.75 -5.19
CA ASN A 36 -18.54 -10.13 -4.69
C ASN A 36 -18.58 -10.89 -3.35
N GLY A 37 -17.70 -10.55 -2.40
CA GLY A 37 -17.60 -11.25 -1.12
C GLY A 37 -16.77 -12.54 -1.13
N GLY A 38 -16.15 -12.86 -2.25
CA GLY A 38 -15.02 -13.78 -2.39
C GLY A 38 -13.69 -13.13 -1.95
N SER A 39 -12.65 -13.95 -1.83
CA SER A 39 -11.32 -13.55 -1.40
C SER A 39 -10.33 -13.58 -2.57
N VAL A 40 -9.44 -12.59 -2.60
CA VAL A 40 -8.38 -12.45 -3.59
C VAL A 40 -7.07 -12.33 -2.82
N ARG A 41 -6.12 -13.20 -3.11
CA ARG A 41 -4.74 -13.10 -2.62
C ARG A 41 -3.79 -13.06 -3.80
N ILE A 42 -2.84 -12.16 -3.75
CA ILE A 42 -1.76 -12.02 -4.71
C ILE A 42 -0.46 -12.19 -3.94
N VAL A 43 0.29 -13.23 -4.28
CA VAL A 43 1.61 -13.50 -3.74
C VAL A 43 2.63 -12.93 -4.73
N VAL A 44 3.41 -11.95 -4.28
CA VAL A 44 4.48 -11.35 -5.08
C VAL A 44 5.77 -12.08 -4.74
N ASP A 45 6.00 -13.22 -5.38
CA ASP A 45 7.11 -14.15 -5.16
C ASP A 45 8.20 -14.09 -6.23
N SER A 46 8.05 -13.20 -7.21
CA SER A 46 9.01 -12.97 -8.29
C SER A 46 9.05 -11.49 -8.67
N GLY A 47 10.07 -11.12 -9.43
CA GLY A 47 10.12 -9.88 -10.16
C GLY A 47 9.15 -9.86 -11.33
N GLY A 48 9.09 -8.72 -12.01
CA GLY A 48 8.21 -8.52 -13.16
C GLY A 48 7.40 -7.24 -13.03
N ARG A 49 6.39 -7.11 -13.88
CA ARG A 49 5.62 -5.89 -13.97
C ARG A 49 4.19 -6.19 -14.36
N TRP A 50 3.26 -5.73 -13.53
CA TRP A 50 1.84 -5.69 -13.85
C TRP A 50 1.37 -4.26 -14.01
N THR A 51 0.46 -4.05 -14.96
CA THR A 51 -0.10 -2.73 -15.25
C THR A 51 -1.61 -2.77 -15.29
N ASN A 52 -2.28 -1.67 -14.92
CA ASN A 52 -3.72 -1.53 -15.12
C ASN A 52 -4.52 -2.62 -14.39
N VAL A 53 -4.39 -2.68 -13.06
CA VAL A 53 -5.07 -3.68 -12.22
C VAL A 53 -6.16 -3.00 -11.40
N GLY A 54 -7.42 -3.36 -11.63
CA GLY A 54 -8.56 -2.88 -10.86
C GLY A 54 -9.13 -3.98 -9.97
N ILE A 55 -9.29 -3.72 -8.68
CA ILE A 55 -10.02 -4.61 -7.76
C ILE A 55 -11.19 -3.81 -7.20
N GLU A 56 -12.42 -4.24 -7.47
CA GLU A 56 -13.62 -3.61 -6.92
C GLU A 56 -13.71 -3.80 -5.39
N ARG A 57 -14.61 -3.06 -4.75
CA ARG A 57 -14.90 -3.24 -3.31
C ARG A 57 -15.51 -4.61 -3.08
N GLY A 58 -15.44 -5.10 -1.84
CA GLY A 58 -16.13 -6.30 -1.41
C GLY A 58 -15.21 -7.51 -1.33
N VAL A 59 -13.90 -7.29 -1.21
CA VAL A 59 -12.96 -8.37 -0.89
C VAL A 59 -13.29 -8.91 0.50
N ASN A 60 -13.46 -10.22 0.61
CA ASN A 60 -13.54 -10.90 1.90
C ASN A 60 -12.13 -11.20 2.42
N ALA A 61 -11.55 -10.22 3.12
CA ALA A 61 -10.18 -10.32 3.66
C ALA A 61 -10.03 -11.28 4.85
N ARG A 62 -11.11 -11.95 5.30
CA ARG A 62 -11.06 -12.96 6.38
C ARG A 62 -11.12 -14.39 5.86
N ALA A 63 -11.84 -14.62 4.75
CA ALA A 63 -12.08 -15.97 4.23
C ALA A 63 -10.84 -16.66 3.63
N GLY A 64 -9.75 -15.92 3.36
CA GLY A 64 -8.50 -16.48 2.82
C GLY A 64 -7.41 -16.76 3.85
N GLY A 65 -7.68 -16.65 5.15
CA GLY A 65 -6.69 -16.88 6.22
C GLY A 65 -5.58 -15.82 6.32
N VAL A 66 -5.51 -14.86 5.40
CA VAL A 66 -4.60 -13.72 5.44
C VAL A 66 -5.35 -12.43 5.24
N GLY A 67 -5.14 -11.48 6.16
CA GLY A 67 -5.78 -10.17 6.16
C GLY A 67 -5.29 -9.21 5.08
N HIS A 68 -4.79 -9.67 3.93
CA HIS A 68 -4.25 -8.77 2.91
C HIS A 68 -4.40 -9.31 1.49
N VAL A 69 -4.48 -8.40 0.51
CA VAL A 69 -4.52 -8.76 -0.91
C VAL A 69 -3.13 -9.11 -1.40
N PHE A 70 -2.16 -8.21 -1.28
CA PHE A 70 -0.79 -8.43 -1.70
C PHE A 70 0.07 -8.92 -0.54
N ALA A 71 0.54 -10.16 -0.63
CA ALA A 71 1.61 -10.71 0.20
C ALA A 71 2.95 -10.51 -0.53
N VAL A 72 3.68 -9.46 -0.17
CA VAL A 72 4.89 -9.03 -0.87
C VAL A 72 6.11 -9.78 -0.35
N MET A 73 6.75 -10.57 -1.23
CA MET A 73 7.87 -11.49 -0.94
C MET A 73 8.89 -11.53 -2.09
N VAL A 74 9.12 -10.40 -2.78
CA VAL A 74 10.04 -10.35 -3.93
C VAL A 74 11.43 -10.88 -3.51
N PRO A 75 12.03 -11.83 -4.25
CA PRO A 75 13.34 -12.39 -3.95
C PRO A 75 14.47 -11.38 -4.04
N LYS A 76 15.60 -11.67 -3.38
CA LYS A 76 16.80 -10.83 -3.41
C LYS A 76 17.30 -10.67 -4.85
N GLY A 77 17.60 -9.44 -5.25
CA GLY A 77 18.08 -9.11 -6.60
C GLY A 77 16.96 -8.93 -7.62
N GLU A 78 15.71 -9.29 -7.29
CA GLU A 78 14.57 -9.13 -8.16
C GLU A 78 13.79 -7.84 -7.89
N ARG A 79 12.99 -7.44 -8.88
CA ARG A 79 12.16 -6.25 -8.82
C ARG A 79 10.76 -6.52 -9.39
N PHE A 80 9.74 -6.28 -8.57
CA PHE A 80 8.35 -6.24 -8.99
C PHE A 80 7.84 -4.80 -9.10
N VAL A 81 6.99 -4.52 -10.10
CA VAL A 81 6.32 -3.23 -10.26
C VAL A 81 4.82 -3.41 -10.55
N LEU A 82 3.97 -2.81 -9.72
CA LEU A 82 2.55 -2.61 -10.01
C LEU A 82 2.31 -1.15 -10.38
N ASP A 83 1.79 -0.89 -11.59
CA ASP A 83 1.60 0.47 -12.13
C ASP A 83 0.18 0.69 -12.66
N GLY A 84 -0.51 1.71 -12.14
CA GLY A 84 -1.87 2.02 -12.59
C GLY A 84 -2.85 1.06 -11.95
N PHE A 85 -3.05 1.16 -10.64
CA PHE A 85 -3.91 0.22 -9.92
C PHE A 85 -4.98 0.92 -9.10
N TYR A 86 -6.07 0.21 -8.85
CA TYR A 86 -7.12 0.63 -7.94
C TYR A 86 -7.55 -0.56 -7.08
N THR A 87 -7.79 -0.34 -5.79
CA THR A 87 -8.50 -1.30 -4.95
C THR A 87 -9.58 -0.64 -4.10
N GLY A 88 -10.78 -1.21 -4.16
CA GLY A 88 -11.83 -0.96 -3.20
C GLY A 88 -11.61 -1.74 -1.90
N GLY A 89 -12.26 -1.30 -0.83
CA GLY A 89 -12.13 -1.92 0.48
C GLY A 89 -12.75 -3.30 0.60
N THR A 90 -12.77 -3.80 1.83
CA THR A 90 -13.31 -5.13 2.16
C THR A 90 -14.84 -5.13 2.25
N THR A 91 -15.44 -6.31 2.42
CA THR A 91 -16.87 -6.46 2.73
C THR A 91 -17.30 -5.77 4.02
N SER A 92 -16.40 -5.60 4.99
CA SER A 92 -16.65 -4.91 6.26
C SER A 92 -16.22 -3.43 6.26
N GLY A 93 -15.59 -2.97 5.18
CA GLY A 93 -14.89 -1.69 5.11
C GLY A 93 -13.65 -1.62 6.01
N GLY A 94 -12.91 -0.51 5.89
CA GLY A 94 -11.63 -0.30 6.55
C GLY A 94 -11.72 0.30 7.96
N SER A 95 -12.91 0.70 8.41
CA SER A 95 -13.09 1.40 9.69
C SER A 95 -13.13 0.50 10.91
N ASN A 96 -13.37 -0.80 10.74
CA ASN A 96 -13.76 -1.67 11.84
C ASN A 96 -13.29 -3.11 11.63
N ASP A 97 -12.16 -3.49 12.24
CA ASP A 97 -11.97 -4.88 12.66
C ASP A 97 -10.90 -5.11 13.74
N ALA A 98 -11.04 -6.26 14.41
CA ALA A 98 -10.05 -6.90 15.27
C ALA A 98 -8.98 -7.68 14.47
N GLY A 99 -8.73 -7.32 13.19
CA GLY A 99 -8.10 -8.22 12.20
C GLY A 99 -6.99 -7.59 11.34
N GLY A 100 -6.79 -6.27 11.37
CA GLY A 100 -5.58 -5.65 10.83
C GLY A 100 -5.42 -5.74 9.32
N HIS A 101 -6.52 -5.62 8.56
CA HIS A 101 -6.47 -5.84 7.11
C HIS A 101 -5.67 -4.78 6.33
N ALA A 102 -4.95 -5.21 5.29
CA ALA A 102 -4.11 -4.35 4.44
C ALA A 102 -4.32 -4.62 2.94
N PHE A 103 -4.12 -3.61 2.10
CA PHE A 103 -4.03 -3.88 0.66
C PHE A 103 -2.71 -4.60 0.35
N ALA A 104 -1.59 -4.03 0.82
CA ALA A 104 -0.27 -4.63 0.67
C ALA A 104 0.38 -4.87 2.04
N PHE A 105 0.90 -6.08 2.22
CA PHE A 105 1.66 -6.50 3.38
C PHE A 105 3.00 -7.07 2.93
N THR A 106 4.11 -6.53 3.45
CA THR A 106 5.42 -7.16 3.25
C THR A 106 5.59 -8.30 4.24
N ALA A 107 5.93 -9.50 3.78
CA ALA A 107 6.40 -10.55 4.69
C ALA A 107 7.83 -10.24 5.17
N ILE A 108 8.29 -10.98 6.18
CA ILE A 108 9.69 -10.90 6.63
C ILE A 108 10.67 -11.38 5.54
N ASP A 109 10.23 -12.30 4.68
CA ASP A 109 11.03 -12.92 3.61
C ASP A 109 11.23 -12.02 2.39
N HIS A 110 10.58 -10.85 2.34
CA HIS A 110 10.81 -9.90 1.26
C HIS A 110 12.23 -9.34 1.32
N ALA A 111 13.01 -9.63 0.27
CA ALA A 111 14.44 -9.30 0.17
C ALA A 111 14.81 -8.48 -1.08
N GLY A 112 13.90 -8.40 -2.05
CA GLY A 112 14.05 -7.66 -3.30
C GLY A 112 13.46 -6.26 -3.26
N ARG A 113 12.98 -5.79 -4.40
CA ARG A 113 12.35 -4.47 -4.55
C ARG A 113 10.91 -4.58 -5.06
N ALA A 114 9.95 -4.04 -4.31
CA ALA A 114 8.58 -3.87 -4.80
C ALA A 114 8.27 -2.39 -5.05
N THR A 115 7.73 -2.06 -6.21
CA THR A 115 7.26 -0.70 -6.53
C THR A 115 5.76 -0.70 -6.77
N PHE A 116 5.03 0.14 -6.04
CA PHE A 116 3.62 0.44 -6.29
C PHE A 116 3.51 1.87 -6.78
N ARG A 117 3.01 2.09 -8.00
CA ARG A 117 2.91 3.43 -8.56
C ARG A 117 1.62 3.73 -9.30
N ASN A 118 1.27 5.02 -9.35
CA ASN A 118 0.06 5.52 -10.03
C ASN A 118 -1.20 4.80 -9.53
N GLY A 119 -1.37 4.74 -8.21
CA GLY A 119 -2.31 3.84 -7.56
C GLY A 119 -3.34 4.54 -6.70
N PHE A 120 -4.53 3.95 -6.58
CA PHE A 120 -5.57 4.39 -5.66
C PHE A 120 -5.98 3.24 -4.73
N VAL A 121 -5.80 3.41 -3.41
CA VAL A 121 -6.27 2.47 -2.39
C VAL A 121 -7.32 3.12 -1.50
N THR A 122 -8.49 2.49 -1.32
CA THR A 122 -9.54 3.03 -0.43
C THR A 122 -10.17 1.98 0.47
N ASP A 123 -10.65 2.42 1.64
CA ASP A 123 -11.53 1.61 2.52
C ASP A 123 -10.82 0.37 3.10
N TRP A 124 -9.55 0.57 3.50
CA TRP A 124 -8.68 -0.44 4.13
C TRP A 124 -8.26 0.00 5.53
N TYR A 125 -8.12 -0.92 6.48
CA TYR A 125 -7.64 -0.58 7.83
C TYR A 125 -6.21 -0.03 7.80
N GLN A 126 -5.31 -0.69 7.05
CA GLN A 126 -3.93 -0.25 6.77
C GLN A 126 -3.58 -0.48 5.30
N PRO A 127 -3.84 0.47 4.37
CA PRO A 127 -3.51 0.33 2.95
C PRO A 127 -2.15 -0.32 2.67
N PHE A 128 -1.05 0.24 3.20
CA PHE A 128 0.29 -0.30 3.02
C PHE A 128 0.94 -0.62 4.37
N TYR A 129 0.98 -1.91 4.71
CA TYR A 129 1.74 -2.45 5.84
C TYR A 129 3.07 -3.02 5.34
N CYS A 130 4.03 -2.13 5.08
CA CYS A 130 5.29 -2.47 4.41
C CYS A 130 6.51 -2.28 5.32
N SER A 131 6.44 -2.75 6.57
CA SER A 131 7.56 -2.61 7.52
C SER A 131 8.26 -3.89 7.92
N ASN A 132 7.70 -5.06 7.66
CA ASN A 132 8.21 -6.30 8.29
C ASN A 132 9.54 -6.76 7.71
N SER A 133 9.81 -6.45 6.44
CA SER A 133 11.13 -6.72 5.83
C SER A 133 12.26 -5.95 6.50
N GLY A 134 11.96 -4.87 7.24
CA GLY A 134 12.93 -4.11 8.03
C GLY A 134 13.00 -4.48 9.51
N ASN A 135 12.39 -5.60 9.90
CA ASN A 135 12.39 -6.04 11.29
C ASN A 135 13.83 -6.34 11.76
N PRO A 136 14.34 -5.67 12.81
CA PRO A 136 15.74 -5.84 13.19
C PRO A 136 15.98 -7.20 13.90
N PRO A 137 17.18 -7.79 13.78
CA PRO A 137 17.50 -9.10 14.35
C PRO A 137 17.21 -9.19 15.85
N HIS A 138 17.62 -8.19 16.62
CA HIS A 138 17.50 -8.17 18.10
C HIS A 138 16.06 -8.25 18.62
N ARG A 139 15.03 -8.06 17.78
CA ARG A 139 13.64 -8.23 18.18
C ARG A 139 13.25 -9.70 18.29
N ASN A 140 13.74 -10.53 17.38
CA ASN A 140 13.55 -11.98 17.33
C ASN A 140 14.38 -12.50 16.15
N ASP A 141 15.50 -13.15 16.43
CA ASP A 141 16.43 -13.63 15.38
C ASP A 141 15.75 -14.58 14.38
N ARG A 142 14.69 -15.29 14.80
CA ARG A 142 13.89 -16.17 13.92
C ARG A 142 12.90 -15.42 13.03
N HIS A 143 12.76 -14.11 13.20
CA HIS A 143 11.83 -13.25 12.47
C HIS A 143 12.49 -11.95 11.99
N ALA A 144 13.82 -11.92 11.88
CA ALA A 144 14.53 -10.81 11.27
C ALA A 144 14.03 -10.62 9.83
N GLY A 145 13.78 -9.38 9.43
CA GLY A 145 13.35 -9.07 8.08
C GLY A 145 14.54 -9.14 7.11
N TYR A 146 14.29 -9.56 5.87
CA TYR A 146 15.33 -9.80 4.87
C TYR A 146 15.80 -8.51 4.15
N GLY A 147 15.29 -7.35 4.56
CA GLY A 147 15.75 -6.05 4.10
C GLY A 147 15.16 -5.58 2.77
N GLY A 148 14.17 -6.27 2.20
CA GLY A 148 13.54 -5.87 0.94
C GLY A 148 12.83 -4.53 1.02
N ASP A 149 12.97 -3.74 -0.04
CA ASP A 149 12.52 -2.35 -0.13
C ASP A 149 11.17 -2.21 -0.83
N VAL A 150 10.34 -1.34 -0.28
CA VAL A 150 9.07 -0.92 -0.91
C VAL A 150 9.13 0.54 -1.33
N HIS A 151 8.80 0.79 -2.59
CA HIS A 151 8.70 2.12 -3.17
C HIS A 151 7.26 2.43 -3.56
N LEU A 152 6.68 3.43 -2.90
CA LEU A 152 5.36 3.97 -3.21
C LEU A 152 5.57 5.28 -3.98
N GLN A 153 5.00 5.38 -5.18
CA GLN A 153 5.20 6.53 -6.07
C GLN A 153 3.89 7.00 -6.68
N ASN A 154 3.48 8.24 -6.44
CA ASN A 154 2.21 8.76 -6.96
C ASN A 154 1.01 7.86 -6.57
N VAL A 155 0.90 7.56 -5.28
CA VAL A 155 -0.18 6.72 -4.72
C VAL A 155 -1.11 7.57 -3.87
N TYR A 156 -2.41 7.46 -4.12
CA TYR A 156 -3.46 8.06 -3.32
C TYR A 156 -4.09 6.99 -2.42
N ALA A 157 -4.07 7.20 -1.12
CA ALA A 157 -4.73 6.36 -0.13
C ALA A 157 -5.80 7.17 0.61
N GLU A 158 -7.05 6.69 0.64
CA GLU A 158 -8.11 7.29 1.46
C GLU A 158 -8.92 6.29 2.27
N LYS A 159 -9.73 6.80 3.22
CA LYS A 159 -10.63 5.99 4.05
C LYS A 159 -9.86 4.84 4.73
N PHE A 160 -8.94 5.22 5.62
CA PHE A 160 -8.14 4.29 6.41
C PHE A 160 -8.25 4.58 7.90
N ALA A 161 -8.13 3.53 8.73
CA ALA A 161 -8.35 3.64 10.18
C ALA A 161 -7.04 3.76 10.97
N HIS A 162 -5.97 3.12 10.51
CA HIS A 162 -4.75 3.03 11.32
C HIS A 162 -3.52 3.68 10.69
N THR A 163 -3.07 3.20 9.52
CA THR A 163 -1.94 3.83 8.82
C THR A 163 -2.07 3.70 7.31
N ALA A 164 -1.98 4.81 6.56
CA ALA A 164 -1.96 4.76 5.10
C ALA A 164 -0.64 4.18 4.56
N PHE A 165 0.50 4.79 4.91
CA PHE A 165 1.82 4.38 4.42
C PHE A 165 2.73 3.98 5.58
N ARG A 166 2.91 2.68 5.82
CA ARG A 166 3.85 2.17 6.82
C ARG A 166 5.06 1.55 6.14
N LEU A 167 6.25 2.08 6.43
CA LEU A 167 7.53 1.63 5.86
C LEU A 167 8.49 1.20 6.97
N GLY A 168 9.46 0.35 6.62
CA GLY A 168 10.38 -0.20 7.61
C GLY A 168 11.84 -0.42 7.19
N THR A 169 12.26 -0.21 5.94
CA THR A 169 13.68 -0.34 5.54
C THR A 169 14.30 1.02 5.23
N ASP A 170 15.63 1.12 5.25
CA ASP A 170 16.35 2.35 4.87
C ASP A 170 16.17 2.69 3.37
N GLY A 171 16.02 1.69 2.50
CA GLY A 171 15.79 1.89 1.07
C GLY A 171 14.33 2.14 0.68
N SER A 172 13.36 1.94 1.60
CA SER A 172 11.95 2.16 1.31
C SER A 172 11.60 3.65 1.16
N THR A 173 10.74 3.97 0.19
CA THR A 173 10.37 5.35 -0.15
C THR A 173 8.87 5.54 -0.31
N CYS A 174 8.35 6.70 0.07
CA CYS A 174 7.01 7.17 -0.24
C CYS A 174 7.10 8.56 -0.88
N VAL A 175 6.88 8.63 -2.20
CA VAL A 175 7.18 9.81 -3.04
C VAL A 175 5.94 10.24 -3.81
N ASP A 176 5.59 11.52 -3.75
CA ASP A 176 4.43 12.09 -4.46
C ASP A 176 3.09 11.43 -4.08
N CYS A 177 3.01 10.88 -2.87
CA CYS A 177 1.82 10.19 -2.39
C CYS A 177 0.89 11.15 -1.64
N VAL A 178 -0.37 10.74 -1.51
CA VAL A 178 -1.41 11.46 -0.78
C VAL A 178 -2.12 10.51 0.18
N ALA A 179 -2.24 10.89 1.44
CA ALA A 179 -3.04 10.19 2.45
C ALA A 179 -4.21 11.10 2.89
N ALA A 180 -5.43 10.75 2.51
CA ALA A 180 -6.61 11.60 2.67
C ALA A 180 -7.74 10.90 3.45
N LYS A 181 -8.65 11.70 4.03
CA LYS A 181 -9.93 11.24 4.61
C LYS A 181 -9.81 9.96 5.49
N PRO A 182 -8.95 9.95 6.53
CA PRO A 182 -8.94 8.85 7.49
C PRO A 182 -10.30 8.71 8.18
N TYR A 183 -10.61 7.54 8.71
CA TYR A 183 -11.75 7.38 9.60
C TYR A 183 -11.52 8.14 10.91
N THR A 184 -12.47 8.99 11.29
CA THR A 184 -12.36 9.84 12.47
C THR A 184 -12.67 9.10 13.79
N LYS A 185 -13.45 8.01 13.73
CA LYS A 185 -13.91 7.27 14.93
C LYS A 185 -13.05 6.05 15.30
N ALA A 186 -12.05 5.70 14.50
CA ALA A 186 -11.33 4.41 14.58
C ALA A 186 -9.92 4.47 15.21
N GLY A 187 -9.62 5.52 15.98
CA GLY A 187 -8.30 5.76 16.60
C GLY A 187 -7.45 6.79 15.84
N PRO A 188 -6.24 7.13 16.32
CA PRO A 188 -5.45 8.20 15.73
C PRO A 188 -4.75 7.71 14.46
N ALA A 189 -5.49 7.71 13.36
CA ALA A 189 -5.01 7.35 12.03
C ALA A 189 -3.73 8.12 11.68
N ARG A 190 -2.74 7.42 11.14
CA ARG A 190 -1.44 7.96 10.75
C ARG A 190 -1.36 7.98 9.23
N SER A 191 -0.99 9.12 8.67
CA SER A 191 -0.81 9.21 7.23
C SER A 191 0.49 8.54 6.79
N GLY A 192 1.53 8.63 7.62
CA GLY A 192 2.78 7.90 7.45
C GLY A 192 3.26 7.26 8.75
N TRP A 193 3.96 6.14 8.66
CA TRP A 193 4.65 5.55 9.80
C TRP A 193 5.98 4.91 9.37
N ALA A 194 7.09 5.52 9.77
CA ALA A 194 8.39 4.85 9.80
C ALA A 194 8.46 3.95 11.03
N PHE A 195 8.16 2.66 10.86
CA PHE A 195 8.07 1.74 12.00
C PHE A 195 9.46 1.27 12.46
N PHE A 196 10.36 1.08 11.50
CA PHE A 196 11.77 0.73 11.67
C PHE A 196 12.65 1.59 10.75
N ASN A 197 13.96 1.58 11.03
CA ASN A 197 14.99 2.13 10.15
C ASN A 197 14.74 3.60 9.77
N LYS A 198 15.21 4.05 8.60
CA LYS A 198 15.17 5.45 8.16
C LYS A 198 14.56 5.61 6.75
N PRO A 199 13.32 5.15 6.51
CA PRO A 199 12.68 5.29 5.21
C PRO A 199 12.50 6.76 4.82
N ARG A 200 12.41 7.02 3.52
CA ARG A 200 12.25 8.38 2.98
C ARG A 200 10.79 8.68 2.65
N TYR A 201 10.30 9.83 3.10
CA TYR A 201 9.03 10.42 2.66
C TYR A 201 9.33 11.73 1.95
N GLU A 202 8.85 11.86 0.72
CA GLU A 202 9.15 13.00 -0.15
C GLU A 202 7.87 13.49 -0.82
N ARG A 203 7.58 14.79 -0.68
CA ARG A 203 6.37 15.43 -1.21
C ARG A 203 5.06 14.73 -0.79
N LEU A 204 5.07 14.02 0.33
CA LEU A 204 3.86 13.40 0.89
C LEU A 204 2.86 14.48 1.32
N GLN A 205 1.65 14.43 0.76
CA GLN A 205 0.51 15.22 1.21
C GLN A 205 -0.32 14.40 2.21
N PHE A 206 -0.57 14.92 3.41
CA PHE A 206 -1.14 14.10 4.48
C PHE A 206 -2.25 14.76 5.31
N ALA A 207 -3.27 13.97 5.65
CA ALA A 207 -4.43 14.41 6.42
C ALA A 207 -4.22 14.39 7.94
N THR A 208 -3.21 13.69 8.44
CA THR A 208 -2.98 13.55 9.90
C THR A 208 -1.53 13.78 10.26
N ARG A 209 -0.78 12.74 10.60
CA ARG A 209 0.61 12.85 11.04
C ARG A 209 1.45 11.77 10.42
N ILE A 210 2.76 12.03 10.39
CA ILE A 210 3.79 11.03 10.20
C ILE A 210 4.28 10.63 11.60
N THR A 211 4.36 9.33 11.88
CA THR A 211 4.86 8.80 13.14
C THR A 211 6.20 8.11 12.92
N SER A 212 7.07 8.18 13.92
CA SER A 212 8.35 7.50 13.91
C SER A 212 8.50 6.53 15.07
N GLY A 213 9.14 5.39 14.79
CA GLY A 213 9.56 4.41 15.75
C GLY A 213 8.47 3.44 16.16
N SER A 214 8.88 2.46 16.95
CA SER A 214 8.02 1.48 17.59
C SER A 214 8.50 1.24 19.01
N ARG A 215 7.79 0.42 19.77
CA ARG A 215 8.27 -0.06 21.08
C ARG A 215 9.60 -0.85 21.00
N HIS A 216 10.06 -1.20 19.80
CA HIS A 216 11.23 -2.05 19.56
C HIS A 216 12.44 -1.30 19.00
N GLY A 217 12.32 0.00 18.73
CA GLY A 217 13.41 0.78 18.18
C GLY A 217 13.02 2.19 17.78
N ARG A 218 14.02 3.08 17.74
CA ARG A 218 13.87 4.44 17.25
C ARG A 218 14.11 4.45 15.74
N ALA A 219 13.03 4.46 14.97
CA ALA A 219 13.10 4.85 13.57
C ALA A 219 13.30 6.37 13.47
N ARG A 220 13.85 6.85 12.36
CA ARG A 220 13.93 8.29 12.04
C ARG A 220 13.79 8.48 10.53
N PRO A 221 12.57 8.72 10.01
CA PRO A 221 12.40 8.95 8.58
C PRO A 221 13.17 10.17 8.12
N HIS A 222 13.54 10.15 6.85
CA HIS A 222 14.03 11.34 6.16
C HIS A 222 12.87 12.00 5.41
N LEU A 223 12.59 13.25 5.72
CA LEU A 223 11.47 14.01 5.15
C LEU A 223 11.98 15.06 4.17
N VAL A 224 11.30 15.19 3.03
CA VAL A 224 11.59 16.21 2.02
C VAL A 224 10.27 16.80 1.52
N ASP A 225 10.07 18.11 1.73
CA ASP A 225 8.88 18.86 1.31
C ASP A 225 7.50 18.17 1.61
N CYS A 226 7.38 17.50 2.76
CA CYS A 226 6.11 16.91 3.19
C CYS A 226 5.14 17.98 3.70
N ARG A 227 3.84 17.85 3.37
CA ARG A 227 2.80 18.82 3.75
C ARG A 227 1.60 18.16 4.38
N GLY A 228 1.11 18.72 5.49
CA GLY A 228 -0.04 18.25 6.26
C GLY A 228 -1.19 19.25 6.33
N VAL A 229 -2.37 18.80 6.77
CA VAL A 229 -3.49 19.68 7.20
C VAL A 229 -3.47 19.99 8.70
N GLY A 230 -2.32 19.74 9.34
CA GLY A 230 -2.13 19.77 10.78
C GLY A 230 -1.47 18.46 11.23
N GLY A 231 -0.36 18.56 11.95
CA GLY A 231 0.45 17.40 12.32
C GLY A 231 1.92 17.77 12.40
N ARG A 232 2.39 18.11 13.59
CA ARG A 232 3.81 18.40 13.83
C ARG A 232 4.50 17.11 14.25
N MET A 233 5.65 16.83 13.64
CA MET A 233 6.61 15.89 14.21
C MET A 233 7.59 16.66 15.10
N ALA A 234 8.01 16.08 16.22
CA ALA A 234 9.09 16.68 16.99
C ALA A 234 10.40 16.57 16.18
N PRO A 235 11.28 17.59 16.17
CA PRO A 235 12.53 17.57 15.40
C PRO A 235 13.42 16.34 15.66
N LYS A 236 13.34 15.75 16.85
CA LYS A 236 14.06 14.52 17.20
C LYS A 236 13.56 13.26 16.48
N ASP A 237 12.32 13.29 15.96
CA ASP A 237 11.64 12.12 15.39
C ASP A 237 11.88 11.96 13.88
N TYR A 238 12.58 12.89 13.23
CA TYR A 238 12.90 12.82 11.80
C TYR A 238 14.28 13.41 11.49
N THR A 239 14.64 13.38 10.21
CA THR A 239 15.74 14.12 9.58
C THR A 239 15.22 14.81 8.32
N GLY A 240 15.92 15.82 7.81
CA GLY A 240 15.46 16.60 6.65
C GLY A 240 14.50 17.71 7.03
N ASP A 241 13.53 17.99 6.16
CA ASP A 241 12.64 19.15 6.29
C ASP A 241 11.56 18.94 7.35
N PRO A 242 11.23 19.98 8.15
CA PRO A 242 10.01 19.95 8.96
C PRO A 242 8.78 19.85 8.05
N PRO A 243 7.76 19.03 8.40
CA PRO A 243 6.49 19.06 7.68
C PRO A 243 5.85 20.44 7.73
N LYS A 244 5.33 20.90 6.60
CA LYS A 244 4.66 22.21 6.46
C LYS A 244 3.14 22.04 6.42
N GLU A 245 2.40 23.12 6.62
CA GLU A 245 0.95 23.14 6.40
C GLU A 245 0.61 23.36 4.91
N GLY A 246 -0.66 23.17 4.55
CA GLY A 246 -1.16 23.41 3.20
C GLY A 246 -1.07 22.20 2.28
N ALA A 247 -1.41 21.01 2.79
CA ALA A 247 -1.48 19.80 1.97
C ALA A 247 -2.56 19.87 0.88
N ASP A 248 -2.23 19.41 -0.32
CA ASP A 248 -3.23 19.11 -1.36
C ASP A 248 -3.70 17.65 -1.23
N LEU A 249 -4.90 17.46 -0.68
CA LEU A 249 -5.48 16.13 -0.46
C LEU A 249 -6.34 15.62 -1.62
N ARG A 250 -6.21 16.20 -2.82
CA ARG A 250 -6.92 15.73 -4.02
C ARG A 250 -6.21 14.51 -4.60
N VAL A 251 -6.95 13.70 -5.36
CA VAL A 251 -6.38 12.62 -6.18
C VAL A 251 -5.39 13.24 -7.18
N PRO A 252 -4.09 12.83 -7.17
CA PRO A 252 -3.08 13.32 -8.09
C PRO A 252 -3.40 13.01 -9.55
N ARG A 253 -2.73 13.71 -10.47
CA ARG A 253 -2.71 13.35 -11.90
C ARG A 253 -2.02 12.00 -12.08
N GLY A 254 -2.46 11.23 -13.07
CA GLY A 254 -1.91 9.90 -13.37
C GLY A 254 -2.47 8.78 -12.49
N VAL A 255 -3.33 9.06 -11.51
CA VAL A 255 -3.95 8.06 -10.63
C VAL A 255 -5.35 7.70 -11.15
N PRO A 256 -5.71 6.40 -11.29
CA PRO A 256 -7.06 5.98 -11.66
C PRO A 256 -8.06 6.22 -10.53
N THR A 257 -9.30 6.56 -10.85
CA THR A 257 -10.34 6.90 -9.84
C THR A 257 -11.35 5.78 -9.57
N SER A 258 -11.25 4.64 -10.27
CA SER A 258 -12.08 3.45 -10.06
C SER A 258 -11.36 2.19 -10.52
N ALA A 259 -11.84 1.02 -10.08
CA ALA A 259 -11.33 -0.28 -10.51
C ALA A 259 -11.40 -0.44 -12.04
N ARG A 260 -12.54 -0.09 -12.63
CA ARG A 260 -12.73 -0.15 -14.09
C ARG A 260 -11.85 0.84 -14.84
N ALA A 261 -11.62 2.04 -14.29
CA ALA A 261 -10.68 2.99 -14.88
C ALA A 261 -9.25 2.44 -14.85
N ALA A 262 -8.81 1.90 -13.71
CA ALA A 262 -7.50 1.27 -13.58
C ALA A 262 -7.33 0.11 -14.57
N ALA A 263 -8.27 -0.84 -14.61
CA ALA A 263 -8.23 -2.00 -15.50
C ALA A 263 -8.16 -1.62 -17.01
N ARG A 264 -8.73 -0.47 -17.37
CA ARG A 264 -8.71 0.09 -18.74
C ARG A 264 -7.52 1.03 -19.01
N GLY A 265 -6.59 1.17 -18.06
CA GLY A 265 -5.48 2.11 -18.15
C GLY A 265 -5.86 3.58 -18.14
N ARG A 266 -7.10 3.92 -17.74
CA ARG A 266 -7.59 5.31 -17.67
C ARG A 266 -7.17 5.96 -16.36
N ARG A 267 -6.54 7.13 -16.46
CA ARG A 267 -5.94 7.89 -15.35
C ARG A 267 -6.42 9.34 -15.37
N LYS A 268 -6.51 9.98 -14.21
CA LYS A 268 -6.92 11.38 -14.05
C LYS A 268 -5.89 12.38 -14.60
#